data_AF-A4BD34-F1
#
_entry.id   AF-A4BD34-F1
#
_cell.length_a   1.000
_cell.length_b   1.000
_cell.length_c   1.000
_cell.angle_alpha   90.00
_cell.angle_beta   90.00
_cell.angle_gamma   90.00
#
_symmetry.space_group_name_H-M   'P 1'
#
loop_
_entity.id
_entity.type
_entity.pdbx_description
1 polymer ?
#
loop_
_entity_poly.entity_id
_entity_poly.type
_entity_poly.pdbx_seq_one_letter_code
_entity_poly.pdbx_strand_id
1 'polypeptide(L)'
;MTVSIDQAATLLNPSLRALAPRLVSYQCELRTLIDAIEADQTCARTLIRYADKRQNDPENATGTVHQAVVYLGLIEVKQFLFAYLLLSRKHDRSAQVRLLIRARLTADFFRTTGPLNKDLAFLGALLSGRNQLALEKPDAVFTLFQPKKESRDALRTYGYGLREAIRQAIQVEQQGHQRQPQSEATETLYQDALYWANTLLRALR
;
A
#
# COMPACT_ATOMS: atom_id res chain seq x y z
N MET A 1 18.24 7.80 17.96
CA MET A 1 17.46 6.82 18.75
C MET A 1 16.76 5.87 17.79
N THR A 2 17.37 4.70 17.57
CA THR A 2 16.85 3.62 16.74
C THR A 2 15.75 2.89 17.50
N VAL A 3 14.53 2.96 16.98
CA VAL A 3 13.36 2.28 17.53
C VAL A 3 13.54 0.78 17.26
N SER A 4 13.54 -0.04 18.32
CA SER A 4 13.60 -1.50 18.21
C SER A 4 12.41 -2.04 17.42
N ILE A 5 12.58 -3.17 16.72
CA ILE A 5 11.53 -3.88 15.97
C ILE A 5 10.30 -4.17 16.86
N ASP A 6 10.52 -4.41 18.16
CA ASP A 6 9.46 -4.60 19.14
C ASP A 6 8.64 -3.33 19.38
N GLN A 7 9.23 -2.14 19.26
CA GLN A 7 8.55 -0.86 19.47
C GLN A 7 7.71 -0.42 18.25
N ALA A 8 8.14 -0.72 17.02
CA ALA A 8 7.34 -0.39 15.84
C ALA A 8 6.13 -1.32 15.67
N ALA A 9 6.27 -2.60 16.04
CA ALA A 9 5.15 -3.55 16.07
C ALA A 9 4.17 -3.26 17.22
N THR A 10 4.64 -2.85 18.41
CA THR A 10 3.79 -2.51 19.56
C THR A 10 2.99 -1.21 19.43
N LEU A 11 3.33 -0.33 18.47
CA LEU A 11 2.55 0.87 18.17
C LEU A 11 1.30 0.61 17.30
N LEU A 12 1.17 -0.59 16.74
CA LEU A 12 -0.03 -1.00 15.99
C LEU A 12 -1.09 -1.55 16.93
N ASN A 13 -2.35 -1.16 16.72
CA ASN A 13 -3.50 -1.76 17.37
C ASN A 13 -3.48 -3.31 17.17
N PRO A 14 -3.76 -4.12 18.21
CA PRO A 14 -3.72 -5.59 18.11
C PRO A 14 -4.56 -6.15 16.96
N SER A 15 -5.73 -5.56 16.68
CA SER A 15 -6.63 -6.00 15.62
C SER A 15 -6.01 -5.81 14.23
N LEU A 16 -5.34 -4.67 14.00
CA LEU A 16 -4.63 -4.42 12.73
C LEU A 16 -3.41 -5.32 12.58
N ARG A 17 -2.70 -5.62 13.68
CA ARG A 17 -1.59 -6.58 13.65
C ARG A 17 -2.08 -7.98 13.28
N ALA A 18 -3.21 -8.41 13.84
CA ALA A 18 -3.84 -9.69 13.52
C ALA A 18 -4.41 -9.74 12.09
N LEU A 19 -4.80 -8.60 11.52
CA LEU A 19 -5.26 -8.49 10.14
C LEU A 19 -4.10 -8.59 9.13
N ALA A 20 -2.90 -8.13 9.46
CA ALA A 20 -1.79 -8.02 8.51
C ALA A 20 -1.48 -9.31 7.72
N PRO A 21 -1.43 -10.52 8.33
CA PRO A 21 -1.27 -11.77 7.58
C PRO A 21 -2.36 -12.03 6.53
N ARG A 22 -3.57 -11.55 6.77
CA ARG A 22 -4.71 -11.71 5.84
C ARG A 22 -4.60 -10.77 4.64
N LEU A 23 -3.93 -9.63 4.78
CA LEU A 23 -3.76 -8.64 3.70
C LEU A 23 -2.96 -9.18 2.52
N VAL A 24 -2.02 -10.09 2.75
CA VAL A 24 -1.27 -10.73 1.65
C VAL A 24 -1.95 -12.00 1.12
N SER A 25 -3.04 -12.43 1.76
CA SER A 25 -3.81 -13.60 1.35
C SER A 25 -4.90 -13.25 0.33
N TYR A 26 -5.28 -14.24 -0.48
CA TYR A 26 -6.46 -14.15 -1.36
C TYR A 26 -7.79 -14.19 -0.61
N GLN A 27 -7.80 -14.63 0.66
CA GLN A 27 -8.99 -14.91 1.46
C GLN A 27 -9.31 -13.76 2.44
N CYS A 28 -8.86 -12.54 2.16
CA CYS A 28 -9.18 -11.39 3.00
C CYS A 28 -10.66 -11.01 2.84
N GLU A 29 -11.50 -11.43 3.77
CA GLU A 29 -12.91 -11.07 3.79
C GLU A 29 -13.11 -9.59 4.18
N LEU A 30 -14.01 -8.91 3.47
CA LEU A 30 -14.37 -7.51 3.73
C LEU A 30 -14.84 -7.29 5.17
N ARG A 31 -15.62 -8.23 5.73
CA ARG A 31 -16.14 -8.12 7.10
C ARG A 31 -15.03 -8.10 8.13
N THR A 32 -14.10 -9.06 8.06
CA THR A 32 -12.93 -9.11 8.95
C THR A 32 -12.14 -7.80 8.87
N LEU A 33 -11.97 -7.27 7.66
CA LEU A 33 -11.24 -6.04 7.42
C LEU A 33 -11.94 -4.84 8.07
N ILE A 34 -13.26 -4.71 7.91
CA ILE A 34 -14.05 -3.64 8.53
C ILE A 34 -13.95 -3.72 10.05
N ASP A 35 -14.20 -4.88 10.65
CA ASP A 35 -14.18 -5.06 12.11
C ASP A 35 -12.80 -4.70 12.70
N ALA A 36 -11.72 -5.08 12.01
CA ALA A 36 -10.35 -4.77 12.44
C ALA A 36 -10.00 -3.27 12.30
N ILE A 37 -10.54 -2.58 11.28
CA ILE A 37 -10.36 -1.13 11.12
C ILE A 37 -11.19 -0.37 12.15
N GLU A 38 -12.44 -0.77 12.40
CA GLU A 38 -13.30 -0.14 13.40
C GLU A 38 -12.73 -0.25 14.82
N ALA A 39 -12.04 -1.36 15.12
CA ALA A 39 -11.32 -1.55 16.38
C ALA A 39 -10.11 -0.59 16.57
N ASP A 40 -9.62 0.05 15.50
CA ASP A 40 -8.61 1.11 15.56
C ASP A 40 -9.21 2.45 15.10
N GLN A 41 -9.63 3.26 16.07
CA GLN A 41 -10.28 4.54 15.81
C GLN A 41 -9.43 5.50 14.95
N THR A 42 -8.10 5.43 15.06
CA THR A 42 -7.21 6.27 14.24
C THR A 42 -7.22 5.79 12.79
N CYS A 43 -7.13 4.48 12.58
CA CYS A 43 -7.23 3.87 11.26
C CYS A 43 -8.60 4.14 10.61
N ALA A 44 -9.70 3.93 11.36
CA ALA A 44 -11.06 4.18 10.92
C ALA A 44 -11.27 5.62 10.43
N ARG A 45 -10.90 6.61 11.24
CA ARG A 45 -11.00 8.04 10.86
C ARG A 45 -10.12 8.37 9.65
N THR A 46 -8.94 7.76 9.57
CA THR A 46 -8.01 7.98 8.46
C THR A 46 -8.57 7.40 7.15
N LEU A 47 -9.18 6.21 7.20
CA LEU A 47 -9.81 5.59 6.04
C LEU A 47 -11.01 6.39 5.55
N ILE A 48 -11.90 6.82 6.45
CA ILE A 48 -13.05 7.67 6.12
C ILE A 48 -12.58 8.94 5.41
N ARG A 49 -11.63 9.65 6.02
CA ARG A 49 -11.03 10.86 5.43
C ARG A 49 -10.37 10.58 4.08
N TYR A 50 -9.78 9.40 3.90
CA TYR A 50 -9.20 9.00 2.63
C TYR A 50 -10.29 8.80 1.57
N ALA A 51 -11.35 8.06 1.89
CA ALA A 51 -12.48 7.83 1.01
C ALA A 51 -13.18 9.13 0.60
N ASP A 52 -13.45 10.03 1.56
CA ASP A 52 -14.06 11.34 1.28
C ASP A 52 -13.23 12.19 0.30
N LYS A 53 -11.91 12.21 0.50
CA LYS A 53 -11.00 12.93 -0.41
C LYS A 53 -10.90 12.27 -1.79
N ARG A 54 -11.13 10.96 -1.87
CA ARG A 54 -11.12 10.20 -3.12
C ARG A 54 -12.41 10.42 -3.91
N GLN A 55 -13.53 10.57 -3.22
CA GLN A 55 -14.84 10.84 -3.80
C GLN A 55 -14.98 12.26 -4.35
N ASN A 56 -14.25 13.22 -3.77
CA ASN A 56 -14.20 14.62 -4.23
C ASN A 56 -15.59 15.31 -4.31
N ASP A 57 -16.56 14.76 -3.58
CA ASP A 57 -17.93 15.25 -3.47
C ASP A 57 -18.34 15.27 -1.98
N PRO A 58 -18.50 16.47 -1.38
CA PRO A 58 -18.84 16.61 0.03
C PRO A 58 -20.28 16.18 0.36
N GLU A 59 -21.19 16.13 -0.62
CA GLU A 59 -22.59 15.74 -0.37
C GLU A 59 -22.75 14.23 -0.15
N ASN A 60 -21.76 13.44 -0.59
CA ASN A 60 -21.75 11.99 -0.48
C ASN A 60 -20.66 11.45 0.47
N ALA A 61 -20.28 12.22 1.49
CA ALA A 61 -19.23 11.84 2.44
C ALA A 61 -19.49 10.47 3.10
N THR A 62 -18.44 9.65 3.18
CA THR A 62 -18.44 8.33 3.81
C THR A 62 -18.42 8.48 5.33
N GLY A 63 -19.58 8.53 5.98
CA GLY A 63 -19.69 8.71 7.43
C GLY A 63 -19.22 7.51 8.27
N THR A 64 -18.93 6.36 7.66
CA THR A 64 -18.62 5.10 8.35
C THR A 64 -17.53 4.31 7.64
N VAL A 65 -16.83 3.43 8.37
CA VAL A 65 -15.83 2.51 7.81
C VAL A 65 -16.47 1.61 6.76
N HIS A 66 -17.66 1.10 7.00
CA HIS A 66 -18.39 0.28 6.04
C HIS A 66 -18.60 1.01 4.70
N GLN A 67 -19.13 2.25 4.73
CA GLN A 67 -19.32 3.05 3.51
C GLN A 67 -18.00 3.32 2.79
N ALA A 68 -16.94 3.69 3.52
CA ALA A 68 -15.62 3.91 2.97
C ALA A 68 -15.05 2.65 2.28
N VAL A 69 -15.20 1.49 2.92
CA VAL A 69 -14.73 0.20 2.36
C VAL A 69 -15.53 -0.20 1.12
N VAL A 70 -16.84 0.00 1.12
CA VAL A 70 -17.69 -0.27 -0.06
C VAL A 70 -17.31 0.65 -1.22
N TYR A 71 -17.14 1.95 -0.96
CA TYR A 71 -16.77 2.93 -1.99
C TYR A 71 -15.39 2.63 -2.60
N LEU A 72 -14.38 2.37 -1.77
CA LEU A 72 -13.01 2.11 -2.22
C LEU A 72 -12.83 0.72 -2.82
N GLY A 73 -13.62 -0.26 -2.36
CA GLY A 73 -13.46 -1.66 -2.71
C GLY A 73 -12.24 -2.33 -2.05
N LEU A 74 -12.23 -3.67 -2.05
CA LEU A 74 -11.26 -4.47 -1.30
C LEU A 74 -9.80 -4.15 -1.66
N ILE A 75 -9.49 -4.02 -2.96
CA ILE A 75 -8.12 -3.84 -3.44
C ILE A 75 -7.54 -2.52 -2.90
N GLU A 76 -8.27 -1.42 -3.03
CA GLU A 76 -7.77 -0.11 -2.63
C GLU A 76 -7.65 0.00 -1.10
N VAL A 77 -8.56 -0.63 -0.36
CA VAL A 77 -8.48 -0.66 1.10
C VAL A 77 -7.27 -1.46 1.58
N LYS A 78 -6.95 -2.59 0.93
CA LYS A 78 -5.73 -3.35 1.26
C LYS A 78 -4.47 -2.51 1.00
N GLN A 79 -4.42 -1.77 -0.11
CA GLN A 79 -3.31 -0.86 -0.41
C GLN A 79 -3.21 0.30 0.57
N PHE A 80 -4.35 0.89 0.98
CA PHE A 80 -4.40 1.86 2.07
C PHE A 80 -3.80 1.27 3.35
N LEU A 81 -4.19 0.04 3.73
CA LEU A 81 -3.69 -0.60 4.94
C LEU A 81 -2.19 -0.90 4.86
N PHE A 82 -1.68 -1.38 3.73
CA PHE A 82 -0.24 -1.53 3.55
C PHE A 82 0.49 -0.20 3.79
N ALA A 83 0.00 0.89 3.21
CA ALA A 83 0.61 2.21 3.40
C ALA A 83 0.47 2.73 4.84
N TYR A 84 -0.70 2.57 5.47
CA TYR A 84 -0.97 2.96 6.85
C TYR A 84 -0.03 2.24 7.83
N LEU A 85 0.19 0.94 7.61
CA LEU A 85 1.03 0.11 8.47
C LEU A 85 2.53 0.32 8.22
N LEU A 86 2.95 0.61 6.98
CA LEU A 86 4.35 0.56 6.59
C LEU A 86 5.02 1.90 6.37
N LEU A 87 4.32 2.99 6.05
CA LEU A 87 4.97 4.27 5.77
C LEU A 87 5.37 4.99 7.06
N SER A 88 6.61 5.49 7.12
CA SER A 88 7.07 6.31 8.24
C SER A 88 6.67 7.77 8.07
N ARG A 89 6.06 8.38 9.10
CA ARG A 89 5.69 9.80 9.08
C ARG A 89 6.88 10.77 9.07
N LYS A 90 8.12 10.27 9.23
CA LYS A 90 9.34 11.09 9.36
C LYS A 90 10.01 11.43 8.03
N HIS A 91 9.62 10.80 6.92
CA HIS A 91 10.31 10.97 5.64
C HIS A 91 9.74 12.09 4.78
N ASP A 92 10.55 12.53 3.82
CA ASP A 92 10.16 13.49 2.81
C ASP A 92 8.93 13.02 2.01
N ARG A 93 7.98 13.94 1.85
CA ARG A 93 6.73 13.71 1.14
C ARG A 93 6.98 13.31 -0.31
N SER A 94 7.94 13.93 -0.99
CA SER A 94 8.19 13.63 -2.41
C SER A 94 8.67 12.19 -2.59
N ALA A 95 9.54 11.70 -1.69
CA ALA A 95 10.00 10.32 -1.68
C ALA A 95 8.86 9.32 -1.43
N GLN A 96 7.95 9.64 -0.51
CA GLN A 96 6.77 8.79 -0.25
C GLN A 96 5.79 8.75 -1.42
N VAL A 97 5.55 9.90 -2.07
CA VAL A 97 4.71 9.97 -3.28
C VAL A 97 5.29 9.05 -4.36
N ARG A 98 6.60 9.16 -4.65
CA ARG A 98 7.27 8.31 -5.65
C ARG A 98 7.17 6.82 -5.31
N LEU A 99 7.40 6.46 -4.05
CA LEU A 99 7.29 5.06 -3.61
C LEU A 99 5.87 4.51 -3.78
N LEU A 100 4.85 5.29 -3.42
CA LEU A 100 3.46 4.91 -3.56
C LEU A 100 3.05 4.76 -5.03
N ILE A 101 3.42 5.72 -5.89
CA ILE A 101 3.20 5.62 -7.35
C ILE A 101 3.80 4.33 -7.89
N ARG A 102 5.07 4.06 -7.56
CA ARG A 102 5.76 2.84 -7.97
C ARG A 102 5.05 1.58 -7.49
N ALA A 103 4.58 1.56 -6.24
CA ALA A 103 3.87 0.41 -5.69
C ALA A 103 2.54 0.14 -6.42
N ARG A 104 1.76 1.19 -6.69
CA ARG A 104 0.51 1.08 -7.44
C ARG A 104 0.76 0.58 -8.86
N LEU A 105 1.67 1.22 -9.59
CA LEU A 105 2.03 0.83 -10.95
C LEU A 105 2.59 -0.60 -11.02
N THR A 106 3.40 -1.01 -10.03
CA THR A 106 3.90 -2.38 -9.96
C THR A 106 2.74 -3.37 -9.86
N ALA A 107 1.73 -3.10 -9.04
CA ALA A 107 0.56 -3.98 -8.92
C ALA A 107 -0.27 -4.04 -10.22
N ASP A 108 -0.33 -2.93 -10.96
CA ASP A 108 -1.06 -2.85 -12.23
C ASP A 108 -0.32 -3.58 -13.37
N PHE A 109 1.00 -3.43 -13.46
CA PHE A 109 1.84 -4.13 -14.45
C PHE A 109 2.09 -5.60 -14.11
N PHE A 110 1.98 -5.97 -12.84
CA PHE A 110 2.27 -7.33 -12.41
C PHE A 110 1.20 -8.31 -12.92
N ARG A 111 1.67 -9.30 -13.70
CA ARG A 111 0.87 -10.46 -14.09
C ARG A 111 1.01 -11.52 -13.00
N THR A 112 -0.11 -11.90 -12.40
CA THR A 112 -0.15 -12.95 -11.38
C THR A 112 0.52 -14.21 -11.90
N THR A 113 1.65 -14.59 -11.30
CA THR A 113 2.46 -15.73 -11.72
C THR A 113 3.06 -16.40 -10.48
N GLY A 114 3.03 -17.74 -10.47
CA GLY A 114 3.53 -18.53 -9.35
C GLY A 114 2.89 -18.14 -8.00
N PRO A 115 3.68 -18.01 -6.92
CA PRO A 115 3.18 -17.79 -5.56
C PRO A 115 2.88 -16.31 -5.25
N LEU A 116 3.02 -15.40 -6.22
CA LEU A 116 2.83 -13.97 -6.05
C LEU A 116 1.50 -13.50 -6.66
N ASN A 117 0.80 -12.65 -5.91
CA ASN A 117 -0.39 -11.95 -6.34
C ASN A 117 -0.14 -10.43 -6.42
N LYS A 118 -1.12 -9.66 -6.86
CA LYS A 118 -0.99 -8.20 -6.99
C LYS A 118 -0.74 -7.49 -5.65
N ASP A 119 -1.31 -7.98 -4.55
CA ASP A 119 -1.07 -7.43 -3.21
C ASP A 119 0.38 -7.63 -2.77
N LEU A 120 0.95 -8.81 -3.02
CA LEU A 120 2.34 -9.13 -2.77
C LEU A 120 3.26 -8.34 -3.72
N ALA A 121 2.88 -8.12 -4.98
CA ALA A 121 3.64 -7.27 -5.88
C ALA A 121 3.69 -5.81 -5.40
N PHE A 122 2.56 -5.29 -4.93
CA PHE A 122 2.48 -3.99 -4.28
C PHE A 122 3.40 -3.91 -3.04
N LEU A 123 3.32 -4.91 -2.15
CA LEU A 123 4.19 -5.00 -0.97
C LEU A 123 5.67 -5.08 -1.35
N GLY A 124 6.01 -5.87 -2.38
CA GLY A 124 7.38 -6.00 -2.89
C GLY A 124 7.94 -4.68 -3.40
N ALA A 125 7.12 -3.88 -4.09
CA ALA A 125 7.51 -2.54 -4.50
C ALA A 125 7.71 -1.59 -3.31
N LEU A 126 6.86 -1.64 -2.28
CA LEU A 126 7.08 -0.88 -1.04
C LEU A 126 8.42 -1.25 -0.39
N LEU A 127 8.74 -2.55 -0.33
CA LEU A 127 10.01 -3.06 0.21
C LEU A 127 11.24 -2.59 -0.59
N SER A 128 11.09 -2.27 -1.88
CA SER A 128 12.17 -1.67 -2.68
C SER A 128 12.56 -0.26 -2.20
N GLY A 129 11.63 0.45 -1.55
CA GLY A 129 11.83 1.76 -0.92
C GLY A 129 11.99 1.67 0.59
N ARG A 130 12.81 0.73 1.09
CA ARG A 130 12.97 0.45 2.53
C ARG A 130 13.26 1.70 3.39
N ASN A 131 13.96 2.68 2.84
CA ASN A 131 14.34 3.91 3.54
C ASN A 131 13.14 4.84 3.83
N GLN A 132 11.97 4.56 3.25
CA GLN A 132 10.74 5.33 3.48
C GLN A 132 9.76 4.60 4.42
N LEU A 133 10.10 3.38 4.86
CA LEU A 133 9.25 2.55 5.69
C LEU A 133 9.49 2.81 7.18
N ALA A 134 8.45 2.67 8.00
CA ALA A 134 8.53 2.65 9.45
C ALA A 134 9.25 1.40 9.98
N LEU A 135 9.20 0.31 9.21
CA LEU A 135 9.91 -0.94 9.48
C LEU A 135 11.16 -0.99 8.59
N GLU A 136 12.31 -0.58 9.14
CA GLU A 136 13.57 -0.45 8.39
C GLU A 136 14.11 -1.79 7.85
N LYS A 137 13.77 -2.91 8.51
CA LYS A 137 14.23 -4.26 8.12
C LYS A 137 13.11 -5.03 7.40
N PRO A 138 13.36 -5.58 6.21
CA PRO A 138 12.39 -6.43 5.51
C PRO A 138 11.86 -7.60 6.35
N ASP A 139 12.68 -8.16 7.23
CA ASP A 139 12.26 -9.25 8.11
C ASP A 139 11.17 -8.86 9.12
N ALA A 140 11.14 -7.59 9.56
CA ALA A 140 10.05 -7.09 10.39
C ALA A 140 8.73 -7.06 9.60
N VAL A 141 8.79 -6.69 8.32
CA VAL A 141 7.63 -6.75 7.41
C VAL A 141 7.18 -8.20 7.21
N PHE A 142 8.10 -9.14 7.00
CA PHE A 142 7.73 -10.55 6.85
C PHE A 142 7.20 -11.17 8.14
N THR A 143 7.61 -10.67 9.30
CA THR A 143 7.05 -11.08 10.59
C THR A 143 5.61 -10.58 10.76
N LEU A 144 5.35 -9.34 10.32
CA LEU A 144 4.02 -8.73 10.39
C LEU A 144 3.02 -9.37 9.42
N PHE A 145 3.39 -9.52 8.15
CA PHE A 145 2.50 -10.01 7.10
C PHE A 145 2.54 -11.52 6.90
N GLN A 146 3.48 -12.23 7.52
CA GLN A 146 3.61 -13.70 7.47
C GLN A 146 3.34 -14.32 6.08
N PRO A 147 3.94 -13.80 4.99
CA PRO A 147 3.76 -14.41 3.68
C PRO A 147 4.25 -15.86 3.72
N LYS A 148 3.60 -16.75 2.97
CA LYS A 148 4.05 -18.14 2.79
C LYS A 148 5.52 -18.16 2.37
N LYS A 149 6.25 -19.22 2.76
CA LYS A 149 7.71 -19.34 2.52
C LYS A 149 8.09 -19.00 1.07
N GLU A 150 7.40 -19.59 0.10
CA GLU A 150 7.64 -19.35 -1.33
C GLU A 150 7.43 -17.87 -1.73
N SER A 151 6.32 -17.26 -1.29
CA SER A 151 6.05 -15.84 -1.54
C SER A 151 7.10 -14.95 -0.87
N ARG A 152 7.54 -15.28 0.35
CA ARG A 152 8.61 -14.55 1.05
C ARG A 152 9.94 -14.61 0.30
N ASP A 153 10.32 -15.80 -0.17
CA ASP A 153 11.57 -15.99 -0.91
C ASP A 153 11.51 -15.26 -2.27
N ALA A 154 10.34 -15.27 -2.91
CA ALA A 154 10.07 -14.49 -4.11
C ALA A 154 10.16 -12.98 -3.87
N LEU A 155 9.61 -12.46 -2.76
CA LEU A 155 9.71 -11.05 -2.40
C LEU A 155 11.16 -10.63 -2.11
N ARG A 156 11.96 -11.49 -1.47
CA ARG A 156 13.38 -11.22 -1.17
C ARG A 156 14.24 -11.16 -2.43
N THR A 157 13.94 -12.01 -3.41
CA THR A 157 14.73 -12.12 -4.66
C THR A 157 14.16 -11.28 -5.80
N TYR A 158 12.98 -10.69 -5.61
CA TYR A 158 12.15 -10.08 -6.65
C TYR A 158 11.86 -11.05 -7.81
N GLY A 159 11.58 -12.31 -7.49
CA GLY A 159 11.31 -13.38 -8.45
C GLY A 159 9.94 -13.30 -9.13
N TYR A 160 9.63 -14.30 -9.97
CA TYR A 160 8.32 -14.46 -10.63
C TYR A 160 7.82 -13.19 -11.36
N GLY A 161 8.72 -12.52 -12.11
CA GLY A 161 8.37 -11.31 -12.86
C GLY A 161 8.25 -10.03 -12.02
N LEU A 162 8.39 -10.08 -10.69
CA LEU A 162 8.25 -8.91 -9.82
C LEU A 162 9.33 -7.86 -10.12
N ARG A 163 10.58 -8.28 -10.35
CA ARG A 163 11.68 -7.37 -10.73
C ARG A 163 11.35 -6.58 -11.99
N GLU A 164 10.76 -7.23 -12.98
CA GLU A 164 10.42 -6.59 -14.25
C GLU A 164 9.26 -5.61 -14.08
N ALA A 165 8.23 -5.97 -13.32
CA ALA A 165 7.12 -5.06 -13.00
C ALA A 165 7.61 -3.81 -12.24
N ILE A 166 8.50 -3.97 -11.26
CA ILE A 166 9.12 -2.84 -10.54
C ILE A 166 9.95 -1.97 -11.50
N ARG A 167 10.72 -2.58 -12.40
CA ARG A 167 11.53 -1.85 -13.40
C ARG A 167 10.65 -1.01 -14.32
N GLN A 168 9.55 -1.57 -14.83
CA GLN A 168 8.58 -0.85 -15.65
C GLN A 168 7.92 0.29 -14.87
N ALA A 169 7.51 0.03 -13.62
CA ALA A 169 6.95 1.06 -12.75
C ALA A 169 7.91 2.24 -12.52
N ILE A 170 9.21 1.96 -12.29
CA ILE A 170 10.25 3.00 -12.15
C ILE A 170 10.39 3.81 -13.44
N GLN A 171 10.41 3.15 -14.59
CA GLN A 171 10.52 3.84 -15.87
C GLN A 171 9.35 4.81 -16.10
N VAL A 172 8.12 4.34 -15.84
CA VAL A 172 6.91 5.15 -15.98
C VAL A 172 6.89 6.31 -14.98
N GLU A 173 7.26 6.05 -13.72
CA GLU A 173 7.43 7.07 -12.66
C GLU A 173 8.41 8.17 -13.10
N GLN A 174 9.58 7.80 -13.62
CA GLN A 174 10.63 8.73 -14.03
C GLN A 174 10.21 9.58 -15.23
N GLN A 175 9.64 8.95 -16.26
CA GLN A 175 9.15 9.63 -17.45
C GLN A 175 8.01 10.61 -17.10
N GLY A 176 7.03 10.19 -16.29
CA GLY A 176 5.95 11.06 -15.83
C GLY A 176 6.45 12.22 -14.96
N HIS A 177 7.46 11.98 -14.12
CA HIS A 177 8.10 13.04 -13.33
C HIS A 177 8.84 14.06 -14.20
N GLN A 178 9.53 13.58 -15.24
CA GLN A 178 10.29 14.41 -16.18
C GLN A 178 9.43 14.98 -17.32
N ARG A 179 8.12 14.70 -17.34
CA ARG A 179 7.19 15.05 -18.43
C ARG A 179 7.68 14.59 -19.81
N GLN A 180 8.29 13.42 -19.86
CA GLN A 180 8.69 12.79 -21.11
C GLN A 180 7.48 12.18 -21.81
N PRO A 181 7.47 12.12 -23.16
CA PRO A 181 6.38 11.50 -23.90
C PRO A 181 6.16 10.04 -23.50
N GLN A 182 4.90 9.67 -23.31
CA GLN A 182 4.45 8.31 -23.01
C GLN A 182 3.26 7.95 -23.90
N SER A 183 2.89 6.66 -23.93
CA SER A 183 1.59 6.30 -24.48
C SER A 183 0.47 6.84 -23.59
N GLU A 184 -0.65 7.21 -24.18
CA GLU A 184 -1.84 7.74 -23.46
C GLU A 184 -2.30 6.82 -22.31
N ALA A 185 -2.27 5.50 -22.53
CA ALA A 185 -2.59 4.52 -21.50
C ALA A 185 -1.63 4.57 -20.31
N THR A 186 -0.33 4.77 -20.57
CA THR A 186 0.69 4.85 -19.52
C THR A 186 0.58 6.15 -18.74
N GLU A 187 0.31 7.25 -19.45
CA GLU A 187 0.11 8.55 -18.82
C GLU A 187 -1.12 8.54 -17.91
N THR A 188 -2.24 7.96 -18.37
CA THR A 188 -3.45 7.76 -17.54
C THR A 188 -3.13 6.99 -16.27
N LEU A 189 -2.44 5.83 -16.37
CA LEU A 189 -2.04 5.04 -15.21
C LEU A 189 -1.15 5.84 -14.23
N TYR A 190 -0.21 6.62 -14.76
CA TYR A 190 0.66 7.47 -13.94
C TYR A 190 -0.12 8.58 -13.23
N GLN A 191 -1.01 9.28 -13.92
CA GLN A 191 -1.82 10.35 -13.32
C GLN A 191 -2.76 9.80 -12.25
N ASP A 192 -3.38 8.64 -12.50
CA ASP A 192 -4.22 7.96 -11.51
C ASP A 192 -3.42 7.56 -10.27
N ALA A 193 -2.24 6.98 -10.45
CA ALA A 193 -1.35 6.61 -9.35
C ALA A 193 -0.84 7.85 -8.58
N LEU A 194 -0.53 8.95 -9.27
CA LEU A 194 -0.11 10.21 -8.68
C LEU A 194 -1.22 10.86 -7.87
N TYR A 195 -2.44 10.89 -8.40
CA TYR A 195 -3.63 11.39 -7.71
C TYR A 195 -3.92 10.52 -6.47
N TRP A 196 -3.91 9.20 -6.63
CA TRP A 196 -4.07 8.24 -5.54
C TRP A 196 -3.05 8.45 -4.42
N ALA A 197 -1.75 8.48 -4.75
CA ALA A 197 -0.67 8.61 -3.78
C ALA A 197 -0.76 9.93 -2.99
N ASN A 198 -1.11 11.03 -3.67
CA ASN A 198 -1.27 12.32 -3.01
C ASN A 198 -2.49 12.36 -2.09
N THR A 199 -3.61 11.77 -2.51
CA THR A 199 -4.83 11.69 -1.72
C THR A 199 -4.62 10.85 -0.47
N LEU A 200 -3.99 9.68 -0.62
CA LEU A 200 -3.61 8.81 0.48
C LEU A 200 -2.70 9.52 1.49
N LEU A 201 -1.62 10.16 1.05
CA LEU A 201 -0.70 10.86 1.95
C LEU A 201 -1.32 12.10 2.62
N ARG A 202 -2.30 12.76 1.99
CA ARG A 202 -3.08 13.82 2.64
C ARG A 202 -3.97 13.24 3.74
N ALA A 203 -4.49 12.04 3.56
CA ALA A 203 -5.32 11.36 4.55
C ALA A 203 -4.52 10.67 5.65
N LEU A 204 -3.23 10.38 5.48
CA LEU A 204 -2.36 9.80 6.52
C LEU A 204 -1.79 10.84 7.51
N ARG A 205 -2.02 12.13 7.28
CA ARG A 205 -1.50 13.24 8.09
C ARG A 205 -2.41 13.68 9.22
#